data_AF-A0A1G7SNM9-F1
#
_entry.id   AF-A0A1G7SNM9-F1
#
_cell.length_a   1.000
_cell.length_b   1.000
_cell.length_c   1.000
_cell.angle_alpha   90.00
_cell.angle_beta   90.00
_cell.angle_gamma   90.00
#
_symmetry.space_group_name_H-M   'P 1'
#
loop_
_entity.id
_entity.type
_entity.pdbx_description
1 polymer ?
#
loop_
_entity_poly.entity_id
_entity_poly.type
_entity_poly.pdbx_seq_one_letter_code
_entity_poly.pdbx_strand_id
1 'polypeptide(L)' 'MTDAMVLKQADLQSKLEEKGELMLAVSEFDEPLEMHLHDTEIEDGTVRIQLTDGVLTFDVDEIVAVWHHTHSLADFGLED' A
#
# COMPACT_ATOMS: atom_id res chain seq x y z
N MET A 1 -2.43 20.45 14.54
CA MET A 1 -1.11 20.02 14.03
C MET A 1 -1.29 18.59 13.62
N THR A 2 -1.38 18.34 12.31
CA THR A 2 -1.62 17.00 11.77
C THR A 2 -0.37 16.18 12.06
N ASP A 3 -0.50 15.19 12.92
CA ASP A 3 0.54 14.18 13.15
C ASP A 3 0.70 13.45 11.82
N ALA A 4 1.64 13.89 10.99
CA ALA A 4 2.13 13.09 9.89
C ALA A 4 2.83 11.91 10.57
N MET A 5 2.05 10.87 10.89
CA MET A 5 2.57 9.62 11.39
C MET A 5 3.62 9.16 10.40
N VAL A 6 4.90 9.29 10.76
CA VAL A 6 6.00 8.69 10.02
C VAL A 6 5.73 7.20 10.04
N LEU A 7 5.27 6.69 8.90
CA LEU A 7 4.88 5.31 8.76
C LEU A 7 6.16 4.48 8.77
N LYS A 8 6.35 3.66 9.80
CA LYS A 8 7.57 2.86 9.88
C LYS A 8 7.41 1.61 9.04
N GLN A 9 8.52 1.14 8.47
CA GLN A 9 8.59 -0.12 7.72
C GLN A 9 7.92 -1.29 8.46
N ALA A 10 8.17 -1.44 9.75
CA ALA A 10 7.59 -2.51 10.57
C ALA A 10 6.07 -2.40 10.70
N ASP A 11 5.53 -1.18 10.76
CA ASP A 11 4.08 -0.93 10.83
C ASP A 11 3.43 -1.22 9.47
N LEU A 12 4.08 -0.83 8.37
CA LEU A 12 3.62 -1.13 7.01
C LEU A 12 3.57 -2.65 6.76
N GLN A 13 4.67 -3.36 7.08
CA GLN A 13 4.76 -4.80 6.95
C GLN A 13 3.66 -5.50 7.76
N SER A 14 3.50 -5.12 9.04
CA SER A 14 2.49 -5.72 9.91
C SER A 14 1.06 -5.52 9.38
N LYS A 15 0.75 -4.33 8.85
CA LYS A 15 -0.55 -4.05 8.23
C LYS A 15 -0.78 -4.86 6.96
N LEU A 16 0.25 -5.02 6.13
CA LEU A 16 0.15 -5.81 4.90
C LEU A 16 -0.06 -7.29 5.21
N GLU A 17 0.65 -7.83 6.19
CA GLU A 17 0.47 -9.22 6.65
C GLU A 17 -0.92 -9.46 7.26
N GLU A 18 -1.47 -8.48 7.99
CA GLU A 18 -2.79 -8.61 8.60
C GLU A 18 -3.93 -8.61 7.56
N LYS A 19 -3.80 -7.77 6.51
CA LYS A 19 -4.88 -7.52 5.56
C LYS A 19 -4.73 -8.25 4.23
N GLY A 20 -3.52 -8.63 3.85
CA GLY A 20 -3.20 -9.22 2.55
C GLY A 20 -3.09 -8.19 1.42
N GLU A 21 -3.81 -7.07 1.53
CA GLU A 21 -3.84 -5.98 0.55
C GLU A 21 -3.93 -4.61 1.23
N LEU A 22 -3.25 -3.61 0.65
CA LEU A 22 -3.27 -2.23 1.10
C LEU A 22 -3.23 -1.26 -0.08
N MET A 23 -3.85 -0.11 0.10
CA MET A 23 -3.70 1.04 -0.79
C MET A 23 -2.72 2.04 -0.18
N LEU A 24 -1.83 2.57 -1.01
CA LEU A 24 -0.76 3.50 -0.65
C LEU A 24 -0.91 4.79 -1.45
N ALA A 25 -0.89 5.94 -0.78
CA ALA A 25 -0.56 7.19 -1.43
C ALA A 25 0.92 7.47 -1.25
N VAL A 26 1.63 7.67 -2.33
CA VAL A 26 3.08 7.94 -2.37
C VAL A 26 3.29 9.30 -3.02
N SER A 27 4.13 10.15 -2.46
CA SER A 27 4.36 11.53 -2.94
C SER A 27 4.81 11.61 -4.40
N GLU A 28 5.49 10.58 -4.90
CA GLU A 28 5.99 10.50 -6.28
C GLU A 28 4.89 10.22 -7.30
N PHE A 29 3.76 9.61 -6.89
CA PHE A 29 2.71 9.16 -7.80
C PHE A 29 1.41 9.96 -7.60
N ASP A 30 0.81 10.38 -8.72
CA ASP A 30 -0.47 11.12 -8.70
C ASP A 30 -1.66 10.22 -8.31
N GLU A 31 -1.55 8.92 -8.55
CA GLU A 31 -2.58 7.92 -8.25
C GLU A 31 -2.13 6.98 -7.14
N PRO A 32 -3.06 6.51 -6.29
CA PRO A 32 -2.72 5.58 -5.22
C PRO A 32 -2.36 4.21 -5.79
N LEU A 33 -1.36 3.59 -5.17
CA LEU A 33 -0.86 2.27 -5.56
C LEU A 33 -1.52 1.19 -4.72
N GLU A 34 -1.91 0.10 -5.37
CA GLU A 34 -2.34 -1.12 -4.69
C GLU A 34 -1.14 -2.03 -4.44
N MET A 35 -1.08 -2.60 -3.25
CA MET A 35 -0.03 -3.47 -2.77
C MET A 35 -0.66 -4.78 -2.28
N HIS A 36 -0.15 -5.92 -2.75
CA HIS A 36 -0.54 -7.23 -2.23
C HIS A 36 0.63 -7.90 -1.50
N LEU A 37 0.32 -8.72 -0.51
CA LEU A 37 1.34 -9.45 0.26
C LEU A 37 2.20 -10.37 -0.63
N HIS A 38 1.66 -10.83 -1.75
CA HIS A 38 2.33 -11.81 -2.62
C HIS A 38 3.29 -11.21 -3.64
N ASP A 39 3.08 -9.95 -4.03
CA ASP A 39 3.87 -9.27 -5.06
C ASP A 39 4.78 -8.19 -4.46
N THR A 40 4.73 -7.99 -3.14
CA THR A 40 5.42 -6.90 -2.47
C THR A 40 6.46 -7.36 -1.46
N GLU A 41 7.63 -6.73 -1.53
CA GLU A 41 8.78 -6.93 -0.67
C GLU A 41 9.14 -5.59 -0.02
N ILE A 42 9.36 -5.60 1.30
CA ILE A 42 9.69 -4.39 2.08
C ILE A 42 10.98 -4.64 2.85
N GLU A 43 12.09 -4.08 2.38
CA GLU A 43 13.44 -4.29 2.93
C GLU A 43 14.21 -2.98 2.96
N ASP A 44 15.05 -2.77 4.00
CA ASP A 44 15.95 -1.62 4.14
C ASP A 44 15.28 -0.24 3.89
N GLY A 45 14.05 -0.05 4.38
CA GLY A 45 13.30 1.20 4.20
C GLY A 45 12.78 1.43 2.79
N THR A 46 12.86 0.44 1.90
CA THR A 46 12.36 0.48 0.53
C THR A 46 11.18 -0.47 0.36
N VAL A 47 10.20 -0.08 -0.45
CA VAL A 47 9.11 -0.94 -0.93
C VAL A 47 9.37 -1.31 -2.38
N ARG A 48 9.25 -2.59 -2.70
CA ARG A 48 9.38 -3.13 -4.05
C ARG A 48 8.13 -3.92 -4.42
N ILE A 49 7.47 -3.55 -5.51
CA ILE A 49 6.25 -4.19 -6.00
C ILE A 49 6.51 -4.81 -7.37
N GLN A 50 6.21 -6.10 -7.52
CA GLN A 50 6.32 -6.83 -8.77
C GLN A 50 5.03 -6.68 -9.58
N LEU A 51 5.08 -5.87 -10.64
CA LEU A 51 3.97 -5.67 -11.57
C LEU A 51 4.08 -6.65 -12.76
N THR A 52 2.99 -6.77 -13.52
CA THR A 52 2.96 -7.64 -14.72
C THR A 52 3.90 -7.19 -15.83
N ASP A 53 4.23 -5.90 -15.86
CA ASP A 53 5.02 -5.22 -16.89
C ASP A 53 6.34 -4.65 -16.36
N GLY A 54 6.63 -4.81 -15.07
CA GLY A 54 7.84 -4.23 -14.47
C GLY A 54 7.97 -4.43 -12.97
N VAL A 55 8.91 -3.70 -12.39
CA VAL A 55 9.14 -3.63 -10.95
C VAL A 55 9.06 -2.16 -10.57
N LEU A 56 8.21 -1.85 -9.59
CA LEU A 56 8.15 -0.54 -8.98
C LEU A 56 8.96 -0.54 -7.69
N THR A 57 9.69 0.53 -7.40
CA THR A 57 10.51 0.64 -6.19
C THR A 57 10.50 2.08 -5.70
N PHE A 58 10.21 2.28 -4.41
CA PHE A 58 10.15 3.59 -3.77
C PHE A 58 10.48 3.49 -2.28
N ASP A 59 10.89 4.60 -1.68
CA ASP A 59 11.21 4.65 -0.25
C ASP A 59 9.93 4.65 0.59
N VAL A 60 9.97 3.97 1.75
CA VAL A 60 8.86 3.96 2.73
C VAL A 60 8.55 5.39 3.20
N ASP A 61 9.55 6.26 3.23
CA ASP A 61 9.41 7.67 3.63
C ASP A 61 8.60 8.50 2.63
N GLU A 62 8.44 8.05 1.38
CA GLU A 62 7.60 8.69 0.37
C GLU A 62 6.11 8.33 0.54
N ILE A 63 5.76 7.41 1.44
CA ILE A 63 4.38 7.01 1.70
C ILE A 63 3.71 8.06 2.60
N VAL A 64 2.75 8.80 2.04
CA VAL A 64 2.03 9.87 2.75
C VAL A 64 0.74 9.38 3.40
N ALA A 65 0.14 8.28 2.91
CA ALA A 65 -1.02 7.66 3.53
C ALA A 65 -1.16 6.18 3.18
N VAL A 66 -1.77 5.41 4.09
CA VAL A 66 -2.07 3.98 3.92
C VAL A 66 -3.49 3.69 4.39
N TRP A 67 -4.28 3.00 3.58
CA TRP A 67 -5.61 2.53 3.96
C TRP A 67 -5.87 1.12 3.43
N HIS A 68 -6.88 0.49 4.01
CA HIS A 68 -7.31 -0.84 3.59
C HIS A 68 -8.03 -0.75 2.25
N HIS A 69 -7.72 -1.66 1.33
CA HIS A 69 -8.54 -1.82 0.14
C HIS A 69 -9.86 -2.47 0.58
N THR A 70 -10.96 -1.72 0.50
CA THR A 70 -12.29 -2.23 0.83
C THR A 70 -13.13 -2.24 -0.42
N HIS A 71 -13.49 -3.42 -0.90
CA HIS A 71 -14.56 -3.56 -1.86
C HIS A 71 -15.92 -3.50 -1.14
N SER A 72 -16.85 -2.76 -1.71
CA SER A 72 -18.25 -2.81 -1.32
C SER A 72 -18.98 -3.90 -2.10
N LEU A 73 -20.09 -4.41 -1.57
CA LEU A 73 -20.97 -5.32 -2.34
C LEU A 73 -21.51 -4.64 -3.61
N ALA A 74 -21.61 -3.30 -3.60
CA ALA A 74 -22.01 -2.49 -4.75
C ALA A 74 -21.06 -2.66 -5.93
N ASP A 75 -19.75 -2.71 -5.65
CA ASP A 75 -18.70 -2.84 -6.67
C ASP A 75 -18.80 -4.17 -7.44
N PHE A 76 -19.37 -5.19 -6.80
CA PHE A 76 -19.61 -6.50 -7.41
C PHE A 76 -21.05 -6.68 -7.93
N GLY A 77 -21.90 -5.66 -7.81
CA GLY A 77 -23.33 -5.77 -8.14
C GLY A 77 -24.06 -6.80 -7.27
N LEU A 78 -23.61 -6.97 -6.03
CA LEU A 78 -24.16 -7.91 -5.03
C LEU A 78 -24.98 -7.21 -3.94
N GLU A 79 -25.36 -5.95 -4.15
CA GLU A 79 -26.33 -5.29 -3.28
C GLU A 79 -27.74 -5.85 -3.56
N ASP A 80 -28.39 -6.31 -2.48
CA ASP A 80 -29.80 -6.75 -2.45
C ASP A 80 -30.77 -5.56 -2.62
#